data_AF-A0A4Y2Q4S0-F1
#
_entry.id   AF-A0A4Y2Q4S0-F1
#
_cell.length_a   1.000
_cell.length_b   1.000
_cell.length_c   1.000
_cell.angle_alpha   90.00
_cell.angle_beta   90.00
_cell.angle_gamma   90.00
#
_symmetry.space_group_name_H-M   'P 1'
#
loop_
_entity.id
_entity.type
_entity.pdbx_description
1 polymer ?
#
loop_
_entity_poly.entity_id
_entity_poly.type
_entity_poly.pdbx_seq_one_letter_code
_entity_poly.pdbx_strand_id
1 'polypeptide(L)'
;MSKNEDTFFDSGNKLVNVAEFQTPIGELLYLANRTRPGISFAVTYLSQFCQNPEQKHLKLAKKILRYLKGTKEKTLVYSNKFGCINASSDASWGNAENGKSFSGSVLILGDSLVTWKCNKQRSVCLSTCEAELCALAETAENVLWAKMMWVLN
;
A
#
# COMPACT_ATOMS: atom_id res chain seq x y z
N MET A 1 -18.19 -44.34 14.52
CA MET A 1 -16.86 -44.11 13.92
C MET A 1 -16.93 -42.78 13.17
N SER A 2 -15.89 -41.96 13.26
CA SER A 2 -15.90 -40.48 13.29
C SER A 2 -16.70 -39.71 12.23
N LYS A 3 -17.50 -38.75 12.73
CA LYS A 3 -17.81 -37.51 12.02
C LYS A 3 -16.50 -36.72 11.84
N ASN A 4 -16.09 -36.49 10.60
CA ASN A 4 -15.11 -35.46 10.27
C ASN A 4 -15.90 -34.17 10.02
N GLU A 5 -16.06 -33.36 11.06
CA GLU A 5 -16.56 -32.00 10.96
C GLU A 5 -15.39 -31.08 10.58
N ASP A 6 -15.67 -30.18 9.64
CA ASP A 6 -14.74 -29.25 9.01
C ASP A 6 -14.06 -28.30 10.01
N THR A 7 -12.79 -28.55 10.33
CA THR A 7 -11.96 -27.65 11.16
C THR A 7 -11.19 -26.61 10.33
N PHE A 8 -11.85 -25.92 9.39
CA PHE A 8 -11.22 -24.85 8.59
C PHE A 8 -11.50 -23.42 9.08
N PHE A 9 -12.34 -23.25 10.10
CA PHE A 9 -12.53 -21.97 10.78
C PHE A 9 -12.33 -22.15 12.28
N ASP A 10 -11.07 -22.10 12.71
CA ASP A 10 -10.72 -21.89 14.12
C ASP A 10 -11.28 -20.52 14.53
N SER A 11 -12.47 -20.57 15.13
CA SER A 11 -13.32 -19.45 15.48
C SER A 11 -12.86 -18.89 16.84
N GLY A 12 -11.67 -18.30 16.84
CA GLY A 12 -11.07 -17.66 18.00
C GLY A 12 -9.90 -16.77 17.57
N ASN A 13 -10.19 -15.57 17.06
CA ASN A 13 -9.12 -14.64 16.68
C ASN A 13 -8.38 -14.16 17.93
N LYS A 14 -7.29 -14.85 18.26
CA LYS A 14 -6.40 -14.46 19.34
C LYS A 14 -5.78 -13.11 19.01
N LEU A 15 -6.00 -12.15 19.89
CA LEU A 15 -5.38 -10.83 19.81
C LEU A 15 -3.87 -10.98 19.95
N VAL A 16 -3.14 -10.21 19.16
CA VAL A 16 -1.69 -10.13 19.18
C VAL A 16 -1.30 -8.90 20.02
N ASN A 17 -0.12 -8.94 20.64
CA ASN A 17 0.39 -7.77 21.33
C ASN A 17 0.56 -6.61 20.32
N VAL A 18 0.05 -5.44 20.67
CA VAL A 18 0.06 -4.26 19.79
C VAL A 18 1.49 -3.88 19.38
N ALA A 19 2.44 -3.88 20.31
CA ALA A 19 3.83 -3.56 20.01
C ALA A 19 4.47 -4.59 19.07
N GLU A 20 4.18 -5.88 19.27
CA GLU A 20 4.68 -6.97 18.41
C GLU A 20 4.20 -6.81 16.95
N PHE A 21 3.01 -6.24 16.73
CA PHE A 21 2.49 -5.96 15.39
C PHE A 21 2.98 -4.62 14.81
N GLN A 22 3.00 -3.56 15.62
CA GLN A 22 3.35 -2.21 15.14
C GLN A 22 4.80 -2.09 14.70
N THR A 23 5.75 -2.73 15.38
CA THR A 23 7.17 -2.68 15.03
C THR A 23 7.44 -3.13 13.58
N PRO A 24 7.08 -4.37 13.16
CA PRO A 24 7.32 -4.79 11.79
C PRO A 24 6.49 -4.00 10.76
N ILE A 25 5.29 -3.52 11.13
CA ILE A 25 4.48 -2.69 10.22
C ILE A 25 5.14 -1.33 9.96
N GLY A 26 5.73 -0.71 10.98
CA GLY A 26 6.48 0.54 10.82
C GLY A 26 7.69 0.37 9.89
N GLU A 27 8.46 -0.70 10.07
CA GLU A 27 9.58 -1.04 9.19
C GLU A 27 9.13 -1.32 7.75
N LEU A 28 8.03 -2.06 7.58
CA LEU A 28 7.44 -2.34 6.29
C LEU A 28 6.91 -1.07 5.61
N LEU A 29 6.34 -0.12 6.37
CA LEU A 29 5.89 1.18 5.85
C LEU A 29 7.07 2.00 5.34
N TYR A 30 8.18 1.99 6.07
CA TYR A 30 9.41 2.62 5.61
C TYR A 30 9.90 2.01 4.28
N LEU A 31 9.99 0.67 4.21
CA LEU A 31 10.40 0.01 2.97
C LEU A 31 9.43 0.27 1.82
N ALA A 32 8.13 0.21 2.08
CA ALA A 32 7.07 0.46 1.11
C ALA A 32 7.21 1.84 0.48
N ASN A 33 7.45 2.88 1.28
CA ASN A 33 7.52 4.27 0.82
C ASN A 33 8.89 4.69 0.25
N ARG A 34 9.96 3.92 0.52
CA ARG A 34 11.33 4.33 0.15
C ARG A 34 11.96 3.50 -0.96
N THR A 35 11.72 2.20 -0.98
CA THR A 35 12.48 1.29 -1.88
C THR A 35 11.63 0.19 -2.52
N ARG A 36 10.45 -0.12 -1.96
CA ARG A 36 9.64 -1.28 -2.35
C ARG A 36 8.19 -0.89 -2.67
N PRO A 37 7.93 -0.23 -3.80
CA PRO A 37 6.56 0.13 -4.22
C PRO A 37 5.62 -1.07 -4.30
N GLY A 38 6.13 -2.26 -4.65
CA GLY A 38 5.34 -3.47 -4.83
C GLY A 38 4.69 -4.04 -3.55
N ILE A 39 5.04 -3.54 -2.36
CA ILE A 39 4.37 -3.94 -1.11
C ILE A 39 3.43 -2.86 -0.56
N SER A 40 3.36 -1.68 -1.20
CA SER A 40 2.68 -0.49 -0.66
C SER A 40 1.23 -0.78 -0.27
N PHE A 41 0.44 -1.39 -1.16
CA PHE A 41 -0.96 -1.71 -0.86
C PHE A 41 -1.09 -2.66 0.34
N ALA A 42 -0.34 -3.76 0.35
CA ALA A 42 -0.45 -4.77 1.40
C ALA A 42 -0.08 -4.20 2.79
N VAL A 43 0.94 -3.35 2.84
CA VAL A 43 1.38 -2.70 4.09
C VAL A 43 0.39 -1.63 4.52
N THR A 44 -0.07 -0.76 3.61
CA THR A 44 -1.08 0.26 3.89
C THR A 44 -2.38 -0.39 4.40
N TYR A 45 -2.82 -1.48 3.79
CA TYR A 45 -3.97 -2.25 4.27
C TYR A 45 -3.73 -2.77 5.69
N LEU A 46 -2.59 -3.42 5.96
CA LEU A 46 -2.31 -3.97 7.30
C LEU A 46 -2.18 -2.89 8.38
N SER A 47 -1.75 -1.68 8.02
CA SER A 47 -1.58 -0.57 8.98
C SER A 47 -2.88 -0.14 9.66
N GLN A 48 -4.05 -0.45 9.08
CA GLN A 48 -5.34 -0.13 9.71
C GLN A 48 -5.62 -0.94 10.98
N PHE A 49 -4.95 -2.09 11.15
CA PHE A 49 -5.13 -3.00 12.28
C PHE A 49 -4.17 -2.74 13.44
N CYS A 50 -3.42 -1.63 13.41
CA CYS A 50 -2.43 -1.31 14.44
C CYS A 50 -3.04 -1.11 15.85
N GLN A 51 -4.33 -0.84 15.97
CA GLN A 51 -5.01 -0.68 17.26
C GLN A 51 -5.47 -2.02 17.86
N ASN A 52 -5.94 -2.94 17.01
CA ASN A 52 -6.47 -4.23 17.44
C ASN A 52 -5.99 -5.35 16.49
N PRO A 53 -4.70 -5.74 16.55
CA PRO A 53 -4.17 -6.73 15.64
C PRO A 53 -4.58 -8.15 16.05
N GLU A 54 -4.92 -8.95 15.06
CA GLU A 54 -5.27 -10.35 15.22
C GLU A 54 -4.17 -11.25 14.64
N GLN A 55 -4.16 -12.52 15.04
CA GLN A 55 -3.17 -13.49 14.56
C GLN A 55 -3.14 -13.60 13.03
N LYS A 56 -4.28 -13.39 12.34
CA LYS A 56 -4.36 -13.36 10.87
C LYS A 56 -3.55 -12.19 10.28
N HIS A 57 -3.59 -11.01 10.90
CA HIS A 57 -2.84 -9.83 10.46
C HIS A 57 -1.34 -10.05 10.63
N LEU A 58 -0.91 -10.63 11.76
CA LEU A 58 0.50 -10.96 11.98
C LEU A 58 1.02 -12.01 10.98
N LYS A 59 0.20 -13.02 10.64
CA LYS A 59 0.53 -14.01 9.60
C LYS A 59 0.74 -13.34 8.23
N LEU A 60 -0.09 -12.37 7.87
CA LEU A 60 0.06 -11.58 6.64
C LEU A 60 1.31 -10.70 6.66
N ALA A 61 1.61 -10.01 7.77
CA ALA A 61 2.84 -9.24 7.91
C ALA A 61 4.09 -10.12 7.71
N LYS A 62 4.11 -11.31 8.32
CA LYS A 62 5.17 -12.32 8.11
C LYS A 62 5.26 -12.80 6.66
N LYS A 63 4.13 -12.85 5.93
CA LYS A 63 4.12 -13.19 4.49
C LYS A 63 4.82 -12.11 3.66
N ILE A 64 4.61 -10.83 3.96
CA ILE A 64 5.30 -9.71 3.30
C ILE A 64 6.81 -9.80 3.54
N LEU A 65 7.23 -10.07 4.79
CA LEU A 65 8.65 -10.24 5.12
C LEU A 65 9.30 -11.41 4.33
N ARG A 66 8.61 -12.54 4.21
CA ARG A 66 9.08 -13.66 3.37
C ARG A 66 9.18 -13.29 1.89
N TYR A 67 8.21 -12.54 1.37
CA TYR A 67 8.26 -12.03 -0.01
C TYR A 67 9.47 -11.12 -0.23
N LEU A 68 9.75 -10.21 0.71
CA LEU A 68 10.93 -9.34 0.64
C LEU A 68 12.23 -10.14 0.67
N LYS A 69 12.32 -11.15 1.55
CA LYS A 69 13.49 -12.05 1.60
C LYS A 69 13.71 -12.78 0.28
N GLY A 70 12.63 -13.29 -0.33
CA GLY A 70 12.69 -13.98 -1.62
C GLY A 70 12.93 -13.06 -2.83
N THR A 71 12.70 -11.75 -2.69
CA THR A 71 12.86 -10.77 -3.77
C THR A 71 13.91 -9.71 -3.44
N LYS A 72 14.91 -10.04 -2.63
CA LYS A 72 15.97 -9.12 -2.19
C LYS A 72 16.70 -8.43 -3.36
N GLU A 73 16.76 -9.09 -4.51
CA GLU A 73 17.46 -8.62 -5.72
C GLU A 73 16.65 -7.61 -6.55
N LYS A 74 15.35 -7.42 -6.27
CA LYS A 74 14.55 -6.37 -6.92
C LYS A 74 15.01 -4.99 -6.42
N THR A 75 15.43 -4.14 -7.34
CA THR A 75 15.88 -2.77 -7.07
C THR A 75 15.11 -1.77 -7.91
N LEU A 76 15.12 -0.51 -7.47
CA LEU A 76 14.72 0.62 -8.31
C LEU A 76 15.86 0.94 -9.26
N VAL A 77 15.53 1.11 -10.54
CA VAL A 77 16.50 1.47 -11.58
C VAL A 77 16.20 2.89 -12.01
N TYR A 78 17.22 3.74 -11.91
CA TYR A 78 17.15 5.13 -12.36
C TYR A 78 18.02 5.28 -13.60
N SER A 79 17.40 5.72 -14.69
CA SER A 79 18.10 6.12 -15.91
C SER A 79 18.45 7.61 -15.84
N ASN A 80 19.54 8.00 -16.50
CA ASN A 80 19.92 9.41 -16.67
C ASN A 80 19.17 10.08 -17.84
N LYS A 81 18.07 9.47 -18.30
CA LYS A 81 17.22 10.03 -19.34
C LYS A 81 16.18 10.92 -18.68
N PHE A 82 16.44 12.22 -18.70
CA PHE A 82 15.44 13.21 -18.33
C PHE A 82 14.41 13.29 -19.47
N GLY A 83 13.16 12.95 -19.16
CA GLY A 83 12.08 12.89 -20.14
C GLY A 83 10.81 13.56 -19.60
N CYS A 84 9.67 13.22 -20.20
CA CYS A 84 8.38 13.70 -19.72
C CYS A 84 8.02 13.06 -18.37
N ILE A 85 7.21 13.78 -17.58
CA ILE A 85 6.54 13.23 -16.40
C ILE A 85 5.33 12.44 -16.88
N ASN A 86 5.31 11.15 -16.56
CA ASN A 86 4.16 10.29 -16.74
C ASN A 86 3.62 9.92 -15.37
N ALA A 87 2.33 10.15 -15.13
CA ALA A 87 1.68 9.75 -13.90
C ALA A 87 0.48 8.85 -14.19
N SER A 88 0.27 7.87 -13.32
CA SER A 88 -0.86 6.96 -13.38
C SER A 88 -1.51 6.92 -12.01
N SER A 89 -2.83 6.89 -12.01
CA SER A 89 -3.67 6.77 -10.83
C SER A 89 -4.59 5.56 -10.98
N ASP A 90 -4.92 4.94 -9.86
CA ASP A 90 -5.88 3.83 -9.77
C ASP A 90 -6.59 3.90 -8.42
N ALA A 91 -7.84 3.45 -8.36
CA ALA A 91 -8.58 3.39 -7.11
C ALA A 91 -9.32 2.07 -6.92
N SER A 92 -9.35 1.58 -5.69
CA SER A 92 -10.14 0.41 -5.31
C SER A 92 -11.26 0.81 -4.35
N TRP A 93 -12.51 0.76 -4.81
CA TRP A 93 -13.69 1.20 -4.06
C TRP A 93 -14.07 0.24 -2.93
N GLY A 94 -14.38 0.78 -1.74
CA GLY A 94 -15.00 0.03 -0.64
C GLY A 94 -14.14 -1.04 0.05
N ASN A 95 -12.84 -1.15 -0.26
CA ASN A 95 -11.99 -2.24 0.20
C ASN A 95 -11.48 -2.10 1.66
N ALA A 96 -11.68 -0.97 2.33
CA ALA A 96 -11.32 -0.80 3.74
C ALA A 96 -12.45 -1.26 4.68
N GLU A 97 -12.12 -1.61 5.92
CA GLU A 97 -13.12 -2.07 6.91
C GLU A 97 -14.24 -1.06 7.18
N ASN A 98 -13.97 0.22 6.98
CA ASN A 98 -14.92 1.31 7.17
C ASN A 98 -15.58 1.78 5.86
N GLY A 99 -15.55 0.96 4.81
CA GLY A 99 -16.13 1.26 3.51
C GLY A 99 -15.37 2.32 2.69
N LYS A 100 -14.20 2.76 3.18
CA LYS A 100 -13.35 3.71 2.43
C LYS A 100 -12.63 3.00 1.29
N SER A 101 -12.36 3.76 0.24
CA SER A 101 -11.56 3.29 -0.90
C SER A 101 -10.05 3.43 -0.61
N PHE A 102 -9.25 2.78 -1.43
CA PHE A 102 -7.80 3.01 -1.49
C PHE A 102 -7.46 3.71 -2.81
N SER A 103 -6.55 4.68 -2.74
CA SER A 103 -5.93 5.31 -3.90
C SER A 103 -4.53 4.74 -4.09
N GLY A 104 -4.15 4.53 -5.35
CA GLY A 104 -2.80 4.25 -5.79
C GLY A 104 -2.36 5.32 -6.79
N SER A 105 -1.13 5.79 -6.67
CA SER A 105 -0.52 6.67 -7.67
C SER A 105 0.94 6.35 -7.89
N VAL A 106 1.39 6.56 -9.12
CA VAL A 106 2.76 6.34 -9.57
C VAL A 106 3.16 7.49 -10.49
N LEU A 107 4.36 8.04 -10.27
CA LEU A 107 4.96 9.09 -11.10
C LEU A 107 6.33 8.64 -11.58
N ILE A 108 6.47 8.60 -12.89
CA ILE A 108 7.64 8.16 -13.62
C ILE A 108 8.22 9.37 -14.37
N LEU A 109 9.53 9.56 -14.28
CA LEU A 109 10.29 10.52 -15.07
C LEU A 109 11.12 9.78 -16.10
N GLY A 110 10.79 9.94 -17.39
CA GLY A 110 11.41 9.13 -18.44
C GLY A 110 11.17 7.65 -18.19
N ASP A 111 12.23 6.89 -17.90
CA ASP A 111 12.16 5.46 -17.59
C ASP A 111 12.26 5.17 -16.07
N SER A 112 12.28 6.20 -15.22
CA SER A 112 12.63 6.10 -13.79
C SER A 112 11.42 6.35 -12.88
N LEU A 113 11.13 5.42 -11.96
CA LEU A 113 10.10 5.62 -10.93
C LEU A 113 10.58 6.63 -9.87
N VAL A 114 9.96 7.81 -9.82
CA VAL A 114 10.38 8.88 -8.90
C VAL A 114 9.57 8.85 -7.61
N THR A 115 8.25 8.79 -7.71
CA THR A 115 7.37 8.74 -6.54
C THR A 115 6.20 7.80 -6.77
N TRP A 116 5.72 7.22 -5.69
CA TRP A 116 4.51 6.40 -5.66
C TRP A 116 3.83 6.60 -4.32
N LYS A 117 2.53 6.35 -4.29
CA LYS A 117 1.74 6.47 -3.07
C LYS A 117 0.63 5.43 -3.08
N CYS A 118 0.38 4.82 -1.93
CA CYS A 118 -0.82 4.04 -1.70
C CYS A 118 -1.39 4.40 -0.32
N ASN A 119 -2.62 4.89 -0.30
CA ASN A 119 -3.26 5.41 0.89
C ASN A 119 -4.74 5.09 0.90
N LYS A 120 -5.29 4.96 2.10
CA LYS A 120 -6.74 4.94 2.30
C LYS A 120 -7.28 6.36 2.10
N GLN A 121 -8.35 6.48 1.33
CA GLN A 121 -9.00 7.78 1.09
C GLN A 121 -9.57 8.36 2.38
N ARG A 122 -9.65 9.70 2.45
CA ARG A 122 -10.14 10.40 3.67
C ARG A 122 -11.65 10.27 3.81
N SER A 123 -12.37 10.36 2.69
CA SER A 123 -13.83 10.26 2.62
C SER A 123 -14.25 8.88 2.09
N VAL A 124 -15.50 8.50 2.35
CA VAL A 124 -16.13 7.33 1.73
C VAL A 124 -16.69 7.79 0.38
N CYS A 125 -16.27 7.13 -0.70
CA CYS A 125 -16.84 7.38 -2.02
C CYS A 125 -18.12 6.57 -2.22
N LEU A 126 -19.08 7.14 -2.93
CA LEU A 126 -20.39 6.55 -3.22
C LEU A 126 -20.36 5.70 -4.49
N SER A 127 -19.32 5.82 -5.31
CA SER A 127 -19.14 5.05 -6.53
C SER A 127 -17.67 4.78 -6.83
N THR A 128 -17.41 3.82 -7.73
CA THR A 128 -16.08 3.57 -8.28
C THR A 128 -15.54 4.80 -9.03
N CYS A 129 -16.38 5.48 -9.80
CA CYS A 129 -16.01 6.70 -10.53
C CYS A 129 -15.53 7.81 -9.60
N GLU A 130 -16.23 8.02 -8.47
CA GLU A 130 -15.81 9.01 -7.47
C GLU A 130 -14.47 8.63 -6.81
N ALA A 131 -14.27 7.34 -6.50
CA ALA A 131 -13.01 6.86 -5.96
C ALA A 131 -11.84 7.10 -6.92
N GLU A 132 -12.04 6.83 -8.22
CA GLU A 132 -11.06 7.11 -9.29
C GLU A 132 -10.77 8.60 -9.39
N LEU A 133 -11.80 9.46 -9.36
CA LEU A 133 -11.64 10.90 -9.42
C LEU A 133 -10.83 11.43 -8.23
N CYS A 134 -11.06 10.91 -7.01
CA CYS A 134 -10.26 11.26 -5.84
C CYS A 134 -8.79 10.84 -5.99
N ALA A 135 -8.52 9.64 -6.51
CA ALA A 135 -7.15 9.18 -6.75
C ALA A 135 -6.45 10.01 -7.84
N LEU A 136 -7.18 10.38 -8.90
CA LEU A 136 -6.69 11.25 -9.97
C LEU A 136 -6.34 12.65 -9.45
N ALA A 137 -7.21 13.24 -8.61
CA ALA A 137 -6.97 14.56 -8.02
C ALA A 137 -5.68 14.57 -7.17
N GLU A 138 -5.51 13.58 -6.30
CA GLU A 138 -4.29 13.42 -5.50
C GLU A 138 -3.04 13.21 -6.37
N THR A 139 -3.18 12.49 -7.48
CA THR A 139 -2.08 12.29 -8.44
C THR A 139 -1.72 13.58 -9.16
N ALA A 140 -2.70 14.40 -9.52
CA ALA A 140 -2.48 15.71 -10.15
C ALA A 140 -1.73 16.67 -9.23
N GLU A 141 -2.05 16.68 -7.93
CA GLU A 141 -1.30 17.44 -6.92
C GLU A 141 0.18 17.00 -6.87
N ASN A 142 0.45 15.69 -6.85
CA ASN A 142 1.81 15.16 -6.86
C ASN A 142 2.58 15.55 -8.13
N VAL A 143 1.91 15.55 -9.29
CA VAL A 143 2.50 15.98 -10.57
C VAL A 143 2.83 17.46 -10.55
N LEU A 144 1.92 18.31 -10.04
CA LEU A 144 2.15 19.75 -9.94
C LEU A 144 3.33 20.05 -9.01
N TRP A 145 3.39 19.39 -7.87
CA TRP A 145 4.50 19.49 -6.94
C TRP A 145 5.84 19.09 -7.58
N ALA A 146 5.88 17.97 -8.32
CA ALA A 146 7.08 17.53 -9.02
C ALA A 146 7.54 18.53 -10.08
N LYS A 147 6.60 19.09 -10.85
CA LYS A 147 6.88 20.17 -11.83
C LYS A 147 7.46 21.40 -11.15
N MET A 148 6.87 21.86 -10.06
CA MET A 148 7.35 23.04 -9.32
C MET A 148 8.77 22.82 -8.77
N MET A 149 9.04 21.65 -8.19
CA MET A 149 10.37 21.34 -7.65
C MET A 149 11.46 21.39 -8.71
N TRP A 150 11.17 20.95 -9.94
CA TRP A 150 12.17 20.86 -11.01
C TRP A 150 12.32 22.11 -11.85
N VAL A 151 11.29 22.96 -11.94
CA VAL A 151 11.38 24.25 -12.64
C VAL A 151 12.16 25.29 -11.82
N LEU A 152 12.32 25.10 -10.51
CA LEU A 152 13.00 26.03 -9.59
C LEU A 152 14.49 25.73 -9.37
N ASN A 153 15.14 24.91 -10.21
CA ASN A 153 16.60 24.73 -10.26
C ASN A 153 17.13 24.96 -11.68
#